data_AF-A0A536MJD2-F1
#
_entry.id   AF-A0A536MJD2-F1
#
_cell.length_a   1.000
_cell.length_b   1.000
_cell.length_c   1.000
_cell.angle_alpha   90.00
_cell.angle_beta   90.00
_cell.angle_gamma   90.00
#
_symmetry.space_group_name_H-M   'P 1'
#
loop_
_entity.id
_entity.type
_entity.pdbx_description
1 polymer ?
#
loop_
_entity_poly.entity_id
_entity_poly.type
_entity_poly.pdbx_seq_one_letter_code
_entity_poly.pdbx_strand_id
1 'polypeptide(L)'
;MITKSQIDDDAAAAPPPSRLAIGPGHALYPLLVAVALIGILFGPVGRQVADDMPESKTHPYFPDHYWPYPILAMAALIALGLLALFGQPLLQTTQSADPRATVIPHPDWYFLSLFQLLKLGPALVTSIVIPTAVVLGLIAWPLIDASLGPRIARRLGWRSWPVPGKNVVTGTLWLLGLGTVALLTLWTLLGPGACIPWFFNGPVCGGL
;
A
#
# COMPACT_ATOMS: atom_id res chain seq x y z
N MET A 1 -16.41 40.17 -47.89
CA MET A 1 -17.67 39.46 -48.18
C MET A 1 -17.41 38.00 -47.86
N ILE A 2 -17.74 37.55 -46.65
CA ILE A 2 -17.52 36.16 -46.22
C ILE A 2 -18.68 35.34 -46.78
N THR A 3 -18.38 34.36 -47.63
CA THR A 3 -19.38 33.49 -48.26
C THR A 3 -19.89 32.47 -47.25
N LYS A 4 -21.19 32.18 -47.30
CA LYS A 4 -21.88 31.26 -46.37
C LYS A 4 -21.20 29.89 -46.25
N SER A 5 -20.61 29.40 -47.34
CA SER A 5 -19.83 28.15 -47.36
C SER A 5 -18.65 28.17 -46.38
N GLN A 6 -17.95 29.30 -46.23
CA GLN A 6 -16.76 29.37 -45.39
C GLN A 6 -17.10 29.39 -43.90
N ILE A 7 -18.30 29.87 -43.53
CA ILE A 7 -18.81 29.82 -42.15
C ILE A 7 -19.26 28.39 -41.80
N ASP A 8 -19.81 27.66 -42.77
CA ASP A 8 -20.25 26.28 -42.60
C ASP A 8 -19.06 25.31 -42.50
N ASP A 9 -17.96 25.57 -43.22
CA ASP A 9 -16.72 24.77 -43.17
C ASP A 9 -15.94 24.97 -41.84
N ASP A 10 -15.86 26.21 -41.33
CA ASP A 10 -15.21 26.50 -40.03
C ASP A 10 -16.00 25.93 -38.83
N ALA A 11 -17.33 25.82 -38.95
CA ALA A 11 -18.19 25.20 -37.93
C ALA A 11 -18.07 23.67 -37.89
N ALA A 12 -17.71 23.03 -39.01
CA ALA A 12 -17.48 21.59 -39.10
C ALA A 12 -16.09 21.16 -38.57
N ALA A 13 -15.13 22.09 -38.48
CA ALA A 13 -13.77 21.83 -38.00
C ALA A 13 -13.60 21.99 -36.47
N ALA A 14 -14.61 22.46 -35.74
CA ALA A 14 -14.56 22.52 -34.29
C ALA A 14 -14.72 21.10 -33.71
N PRO A 15 -13.79 20.62 -32.85
CA PRO A 15 -13.97 19.35 -32.16
C PRO A 15 -15.28 19.41 -31.37
N PRO A 16 -16.08 18.33 -31.32
CA PRO A 16 -17.30 18.32 -30.53
C PRO A 16 -16.93 18.74 -29.11
N PRO A 17 -17.64 19.68 -28.45
CA PRO A 17 -17.37 19.95 -27.05
C PRO A 17 -17.60 18.62 -26.33
N SER A 18 -16.52 18.00 -25.87
CA SER A 18 -16.60 16.87 -24.97
C SER A 18 -17.21 17.42 -23.69
N ARG A 19 -18.54 17.48 -23.66
CA ARG A 19 -19.28 17.52 -22.44
C ARG A 19 -18.93 16.21 -21.75
N LEU A 20 -17.85 16.23 -20.96
CA LEU A 20 -17.71 15.35 -19.82
C LEU A 20 -19.04 15.48 -19.09
N ALA A 21 -19.92 14.51 -19.32
CA ALA A 21 -21.27 14.52 -18.81
C ALA A 21 -21.18 14.15 -17.34
N ILE A 22 -20.58 15.03 -16.52
CA ILE A 22 -20.42 14.87 -15.08
C ILE A 22 -21.82 14.94 -14.46
N GLY A 23 -22.55 13.83 -14.58
CA GLY A 23 -23.87 13.62 -14.01
C GLY A 23 -23.75 12.94 -12.65
N PRO A 24 -24.78 13.02 -11.79
CA PRO A 24 -24.77 12.52 -10.42
C PRO A 24 -24.46 11.01 -10.25
N GLY A 25 -24.41 10.23 -11.34
CA GLY A 25 -23.96 8.83 -11.37
C GLY A 25 -22.46 8.62 -11.66
N HIS A 26 -21.65 9.67 -11.77
CA HIS A 26 -20.21 9.54 -12.04
C HIS A 26 -19.47 8.98 -10.83
N ALA A 27 -18.66 7.94 -11.04
CA ALA A 27 -17.81 7.32 -10.02
C ALA A 27 -16.81 8.29 -9.37
N LEU A 28 -16.58 9.45 -10.00
CA LEU A 28 -15.79 10.55 -9.45
C LEU A 28 -16.40 11.11 -8.14
N TYR A 29 -17.72 11.17 -8.03
CA TYR A 29 -18.39 11.72 -6.85
C TYR A 29 -18.20 10.87 -5.58
N PRO A 30 -18.49 9.55 -5.56
CA PRO A 30 -18.21 8.73 -4.39
C PRO A 30 -16.71 8.68 -4.08
N LEU A 31 -15.83 8.76 -5.08
CA LEU A 31 -14.38 8.86 -4.87
C LEU A 31 -14.00 10.17 -4.15
N LEU A 32 -14.50 11.31 -4.62
CA LEU A 32 -14.25 12.62 -4.01
C LEU A 32 -14.84 12.71 -2.59
N VAL A 33 -16.03 12.15 -2.39
CA VAL A 33 -16.65 12.06 -1.06
C VAL A 33 -15.82 11.16 -0.15
N ALA A 34 -15.31 10.02 -0.63
CA ALA A 34 -14.42 9.17 0.16
C ALA A 34 -13.12 9.88 0.51
N VAL A 35 -12.50 10.61 -0.43
CA VAL A 35 -11.29 11.41 -0.20
C VAL A 35 -11.55 12.53 0.81
N ALA A 36 -12.68 13.23 0.69
CA ALA A 36 -13.07 14.28 1.63
C ALA A 36 -13.36 13.70 3.04
N LEU A 37 -14.04 12.56 3.11
CA LEU A 37 -14.29 11.86 4.37
C LEU A 37 -12.99 11.39 5.01
N ILE A 38 -12.02 10.87 4.24
CA ILE A 38 -10.69 10.52 4.76
C ILE A 38 -10.03 11.77 5.34
N GLY A 39 -10.04 12.91 4.63
CA GLY A 39 -9.50 14.18 5.14
C GLY A 39 -10.20 14.69 6.40
N ILE A 40 -11.50 14.46 6.55
CA ILE A 40 -12.28 14.88 7.73
C ILE A 40 -12.09 13.91 8.90
N LEU A 41 -12.08 12.60 8.66
CA LEU A 41 -11.93 11.56 9.69
C LEU A 41 -10.51 11.53 10.24
N PHE A 42 -9.52 11.75 9.38
CA PHE A 42 -8.09 11.66 9.72
C PHE A 42 -7.39 13.03 9.81
N GLY A 43 -8.01 14.13 9.37
CA GLY A 43 -7.46 15.49 9.45
C GLY A 43 -7.12 15.99 10.87
N PRO A 44 -7.84 15.59 11.93
CA PRO A 44 -7.45 15.93 13.31
C PRO A 44 -6.27 15.10 13.84
N VAL A 45 -5.94 13.98 13.19
CA VAL A 45 -4.90 13.03 13.63
C VAL A 45 -3.53 13.62 13.31
N GLY A 46 -3.08 14.56 14.13
CA GLY A 46 -1.74 15.17 14.04
C GLY A 46 -1.69 16.65 14.42
N ARG A 47 -2.80 17.40 14.26
CA ARG A 47 -2.84 18.83 14.60
C ARG A 47 -2.61 19.07 16.11
N GLN A 48 -3.13 18.18 16.94
CA GLN A 48 -2.97 18.25 18.40
C GLN A 48 -1.50 18.13 18.85
N VAL A 49 -0.67 17.38 18.10
CA VAL A 49 0.76 17.23 18.42
C VAL A 49 1.57 18.45 17.97
N ALA A 50 1.12 19.15 16.91
CA ALA A 50 1.75 20.37 16.43
C ALA A 50 1.44 21.58 17.34
N ASP A 51 0.20 21.68 17.85
CA ASP A 51 -0.21 22.76 18.75
C ASP A 51 0.42 22.64 20.16
N ASP A 52 0.74 21.42 20.60
CA ASP A 52 1.37 21.15 21.91
C ASP A 52 2.92 21.20 21.87
N MET A 53 3.53 21.42 20.70
CA MET A 53 4.99 21.56 20.61
C MET A 53 5.41 23.01 20.95
N PRO A 54 6.33 23.21 21.92
CA PRO A 54 6.84 24.55 22.20
C PRO A 54 7.51 25.11 20.95
N GLU A 55 7.27 26.39 20.63
CA GLU A 55 7.79 27.05 19.42
C GLU A 55 9.32 26.92 19.27
N SER A 56 10.05 26.73 20.38
CA SER A 56 11.48 26.48 20.40
C SER A 56 11.92 25.14 19.79
N LYS A 57 10.99 24.20 19.59
CA LYS A 57 11.21 22.88 18.97
C LYS A 57 10.63 22.79 17.55
N THR A 58 9.91 23.81 17.08
CA THR A 58 9.42 23.88 15.72
C THR A 58 10.46 24.56 14.82
N HIS A 59 10.77 23.95 13.68
CA HIS A 59 11.63 24.53 12.66
C HIS A 59 10.77 25.07 11.50
N PRO A 60 11.18 26.17 10.84
CA PRO A 60 10.47 26.68 9.68
C PRO A 60 10.39 25.63 8.56
N TYR A 61 9.26 25.58 7.84
CA TYR A 61 9.12 24.67 6.70
C TYR A 61 10.18 24.95 5.62
N PHE A 62 10.43 26.22 5.32
CA PHE A 62 11.50 26.63 4.43
C PHE A 62 12.56 27.40 5.24
N PRO A 63 13.85 27.04 5.13
CA PRO A 63 14.44 26.08 4.18
C PRO A 63 14.53 24.63 4.71
N ASP A 64 14.43 24.43 6.02
CA ASP A 64 14.88 23.21 6.70
C ASP A 64 14.10 21.94 6.33
N HIS A 65 12.78 22.05 6.18
CA HIS A 65 11.93 20.92 5.81
C HIS A 65 11.84 20.71 4.29
N TYR A 66 12.04 21.76 3.51
CA TYR A 66 11.89 21.72 2.05
C TYR A 66 13.07 21.02 1.36
N TRP A 67 14.32 21.35 1.70
CA TRP A 67 15.52 20.85 1.00
C TRP A 67 15.74 19.33 1.00
N PRO A 68 15.35 18.57 2.04
CA PRO A 68 15.44 17.12 2.01
C PRO A 68 14.61 16.48 0.88
N TYR A 69 13.48 17.05 0.47
CA TYR A 69 12.60 16.42 -0.53
C TYR A 69 13.23 16.33 -1.93
N PRO A 70 13.79 17.40 -2.52
CA PRO A 70 14.50 17.28 -3.79
C PRO A 70 15.71 16.32 -3.73
N ILE A 71 16.42 16.28 -2.59
CA ILE A 71 17.56 15.37 -2.39
C ILE A 71 17.08 13.92 -2.39
N LEU A 72 16.02 13.61 -1.64
CA LEU A 72 15.41 12.28 -1.60
C LEU A 72 14.83 11.89 -2.97
N ALA A 73 14.21 12.82 -3.68
CA ALA A 73 13.70 12.60 -5.03
C ALA A 73 14.86 12.28 -6.00
N MET A 74 15.96 13.04 -5.94
CA MET A 74 17.16 12.77 -6.73
C MET A 74 17.77 11.40 -6.38
N ALA A 75 17.86 11.06 -5.10
CA ALA A 75 18.36 9.76 -4.65
C ALA A 75 17.47 8.61 -5.17
N ALA A 76 16.14 8.76 -5.13
CA ALA A 76 15.20 7.79 -5.68
C ALA A 76 15.35 7.64 -7.20
N LEU A 77 15.52 8.74 -7.93
CA LEU A 77 15.75 8.72 -9.38
C LEU A 77 17.09 8.05 -9.74
N ILE A 78 18.15 8.33 -8.98
CA ILE A 78 19.44 7.66 -9.15
C ILE A 78 19.30 6.16 -8.89
N ALA A 79 18.64 5.77 -7.78
CA ALA A 79 18.40 4.36 -7.46
C ALA A 79 17.60 3.65 -8.56
N LEU A 80 16.55 4.31 -9.08
CA LEU A 80 15.76 3.78 -10.19
C LEU A 80 16.58 3.68 -11.47
N GLY A 81 17.41 4.69 -11.80
CA GLY A 81 18.31 4.67 -12.95
C GLY A 81 19.33 3.54 -12.85
N LEU A 82 19.92 3.31 -11.68
CA LEU A 82 20.83 2.19 -11.43
C LEU A 82 20.11 0.84 -11.57
N LEU A 83 18.89 0.72 -11.03
CA LEU A 83 18.07 -0.49 -11.20
C LEU A 83 17.70 -0.71 -12.68
N ALA A 84 17.45 0.35 -13.43
CA ALA A 84 17.15 0.28 -14.86
C ALA A 84 18.39 -0.03 -15.72
N LEU A 85 19.61 0.25 -15.25
CA LEU A 85 20.85 -0.08 -15.97
C LEU A 85 21.35 -1.49 -15.63
N PHE A 86 21.30 -1.88 -14.35
CA PHE A 86 21.90 -3.12 -13.86
C PHE A 86 20.88 -4.22 -13.54
N GLY A 87 19.62 -3.86 -13.25
CA GLY A 87 18.56 -4.78 -12.85
C GLY A 87 17.68 -5.29 -14.00
N GLN A 88 17.92 -4.87 -15.25
CA GLN A 88 17.11 -5.28 -16.41
C GLN A 88 16.91 -6.80 -16.53
N PRO A 89 17.97 -7.65 -16.42
CA PRO A 89 17.79 -9.09 -16.56
C PRO A 89 16.87 -9.71 -15.49
N LEU A 90 16.75 -9.06 -14.32
CA LEU A 90 15.90 -9.52 -13.22
C LEU A 90 14.45 -9.05 -13.34
N LEU A 91 14.19 -8.02 -14.14
CA LEU A 91 12.89 -7.36 -14.29
C LEU A 91 12.22 -7.65 -15.64
N GLN A 92 12.87 -8.45 -16.49
CA GLN A 92 12.30 -8.85 -17.77
C GLN A 92 11.12 -9.78 -17.56
N THR A 93 10.03 -9.49 -18.27
CA THR A 93 8.91 -10.42 -18.38
C THR A 93 9.39 -11.67 -19.09
N THR A 94 8.87 -12.82 -18.67
CA THR A 94 9.18 -14.11 -19.30
C THR A 94 8.64 -14.14 -20.75
N GLN A 95 8.88 -15.27 -21.42
CA GLN A 95 8.42 -15.53 -22.77
C GLN A 95 7.00 -15.00 -23.03
N SER A 96 6.78 -14.45 -24.23
CA SER A 96 5.46 -14.03 -24.68
C SER A 96 4.42 -15.12 -24.42
N ALA A 97 3.24 -14.71 -23.93
CA ALA A 97 2.22 -15.64 -23.46
C ALA A 97 1.81 -16.62 -24.59
N ASP A 98 2.20 -17.88 -24.44
CA ASP A 98 1.78 -18.98 -25.31
C ASP A 98 0.78 -19.88 -24.55
N PRO A 99 -0.50 -19.92 -24.96
CA PRO A 99 -1.51 -20.74 -24.29
C PRO A 99 -1.28 -22.25 -24.44
N ARG A 100 -0.34 -22.68 -25.30
CA ARG A 100 0.05 -24.09 -25.48
C ARG A 100 1.23 -24.50 -24.61
N ALA A 101 1.96 -23.53 -24.05
CA ALA A 101 3.11 -23.79 -23.21
C ALA A 101 2.66 -23.99 -21.75
N THR A 102 3.06 -25.10 -21.13
CA THR A 102 2.90 -25.31 -19.70
C THR A 102 4.07 -24.69 -18.97
N VAL A 103 3.93 -23.43 -18.56
CA VAL A 103 4.91 -22.73 -17.72
C VAL A 103 4.44 -22.82 -16.27
N ILE A 104 5.38 -23.07 -15.34
CA ILE A 104 5.09 -23.01 -13.92
C ILE A 104 5.01 -21.52 -13.53
N PRO A 105 3.85 -21.00 -13.11
CA PRO A 105 3.71 -19.58 -12.82
C PRO A 105 4.39 -19.23 -11.50
N HIS A 106 5.48 -18.47 -11.55
CA HIS A 106 6.08 -17.79 -10.40
C HIS A 106 5.56 -16.35 -10.31
N PRO A 107 5.17 -15.89 -9.11
CA PRO A 107 4.82 -14.50 -8.88
C PRO A 107 6.09 -13.64 -8.75
N ASP A 108 5.92 -12.32 -8.88
CA ASP A 108 6.99 -11.36 -8.61
C ASP A 108 7.36 -11.31 -7.11
N TRP A 109 8.54 -10.75 -6.83
CA TRP A 109 9.16 -10.72 -5.50
C TRP A 109 8.28 -10.13 -4.38
N TYR A 110 7.42 -9.16 -4.70
CA TYR A 110 6.52 -8.52 -3.73
C TYR A 110 5.31 -9.40 -3.34
N PHE A 111 5.03 -10.45 -4.11
CA PHE A 111 3.94 -11.41 -3.86
C PHE A 111 4.41 -12.75 -3.29
N LEU A 112 5.72 -12.95 -3.08
CA LEU A 112 6.26 -14.22 -2.56
C LEU A 112 5.63 -14.61 -1.22
N SER A 113 5.45 -13.65 -0.31
CA SER A 113 4.81 -13.90 0.99
C SER A 113 3.36 -14.37 0.86
N LEU A 114 2.58 -13.78 -0.05
CA LEU A 114 1.21 -14.20 -0.32
C LEU A 114 1.18 -15.59 -0.95
N PHE A 115 2.05 -15.84 -1.92
CA PHE A 115 2.15 -17.15 -2.57
C PHE A 115 2.47 -18.27 -1.57
N GLN A 116 3.40 -18.03 -0.65
CA GLN A 116 3.69 -18.97 0.43
C GLN A 116 2.50 -19.13 1.39
N LEU A 117 1.83 -18.03 1.75
CA LEU A 117 0.63 -18.07 2.60
C LEU A 117 -0.47 -18.94 1.97
N LEU A 118 -0.65 -18.88 0.64
CA LEU A 118 -1.66 -19.67 -0.06
C LEU A 118 -1.48 -21.18 0.15
N LYS A 119 -0.23 -21.66 0.26
CA LYS A 119 0.08 -23.08 0.47
C LYS A 119 -0.21 -23.58 1.88
N LEU A 120 -0.28 -22.68 2.87
CA LEU A 120 -0.39 -23.04 4.28
C LEU A 120 -1.80 -23.48 4.71
N GLY A 121 -2.82 -23.46 3.87
CA GLY A 121 -4.15 -23.81 4.35
C GLY A 121 -5.18 -24.05 3.27
N PRO A 122 -6.46 -24.15 3.68
CA PRO A 122 -7.56 -24.30 2.74
C PRO A 122 -7.61 -23.12 1.78
N ALA A 123 -7.75 -23.41 0.48
CA ALA A 123 -7.65 -22.40 -0.58
C ALA A 123 -8.53 -21.17 -0.34
N LEU A 124 -9.79 -21.36 0.09
CA LEU A 124 -10.70 -20.23 0.38
C LEU A 124 -10.19 -19.32 1.50
N VAL A 125 -9.62 -19.90 2.56
CA VAL A 125 -9.20 -19.16 3.74
C VAL A 125 -7.95 -18.35 3.44
N THR A 126 -6.95 -18.96 2.82
CA THR A 126 -5.65 -18.32 2.55
C THR A 126 -5.69 -17.36 1.37
N SER A 127 -6.57 -17.58 0.38
CA SER A 127 -6.67 -16.69 -0.79
C SER A 127 -7.64 -15.51 -0.61
N ILE A 128 -8.73 -15.69 0.15
CA ILE A 128 -9.79 -14.66 0.25
C ILE A 128 -9.91 -14.15 1.69
N VAL A 129 -10.15 -15.04 2.66
CA VAL A 129 -10.51 -14.63 4.02
C VAL A 129 -9.36 -13.88 4.70
N ILE A 130 -8.14 -14.43 4.68
CA ILE A 130 -6.99 -13.80 5.36
C ILE A 130 -6.61 -12.48 4.70
N PRO A 131 -6.38 -12.36 3.37
CA PRO A 131 -6.02 -11.09 2.76
C PRO A 131 -7.09 -10.01 2.97
N THR A 132 -8.37 -10.37 2.86
CA THR A 132 -9.48 -9.43 3.12
C THR A 132 -9.48 -8.97 4.58
N ALA A 133 -9.29 -9.88 5.53
CA ALA A 133 -9.21 -9.53 6.95
C ALA A 133 -8.00 -8.63 7.26
N VAL A 134 -6.86 -8.84 6.61
CA VAL A 134 -5.68 -7.97 6.76
C VAL A 134 -6.00 -6.57 6.25
N VAL A 135 -6.56 -6.43 5.05
CA VAL A 135 -6.92 -5.11 4.50
C VAL A 135 -7.93 -4.38 5.39
N LEU A 136 -9.00 -5.06 5.81
CA LEU A 136 -9.99 -4.48 6.73
C LEU A 136 -9.37 -4.13 8.09
N GLY A 137 -8.46 -4.97 8.59
CA GLY A 137 -7.70 -4.71 9.81
C GLY A 137 -6.79 -3.49 9.70
N LEU A 138 -6.14 -3.27 8.56
CA LEU A 138 -5.32 -2.09 8.28
C LEU A 138 -6.18 -0.82 8.17
N ILE A 139 -7.35 -0.91 7.53
CA ILE A 139 -8.31 0.21 7.47
C ILE A 139 -8.82 0.56 8.88
N ALA A 140 -9.11 -0.45 9.70
CA ALA A 140 -9.55 -0.27 11.08
C ALA A 140 -8.40 0.03 12.06
N TRP A 141 -7.13 -0.07 11.62
CA TRP A 141 -5.94 0.10 12.46
C TRP A 141 -5.94 1.35 13.35
N PRO A 142 -6.27 2.57 12.87
CA PRO A 142 -6.33 3.76 13.73
C PRO A 142 -7.33 3.63 14.88
N LEU A 143 -8.46 2.95 14.66
CA LEU A 143 -9.47 2.68 15.70
C LEU A 143 -8.99 1.62 16.70
N ILE A 144 -8.27 0.61 16.20
CA ILE A 144 -7.64 -0.42 17.03
C ILE A 144 -6.57 0.22 17.90
N ASP A 145 -5.69 1.04 17.34
CA ASP A 145 -4.60 1.69 18.09
C ASP A 145 -5.12 2.65 19.16
N ALA A 146 -6.14 3.45 18.82
CA ALA A 146 -6.78 4.37 19.77
C ALA A 146 -7.48 3.65 20.95
N SER A 147 -7.99 2.43 20.76
CA SER A 147 -8.83 1.75 21.75
C SER A 147 -8.12 0.63 22.52
N LEU A 148 -7.24 -0.13 21.87
CA LEU A 148 -6.64 -1.35 22.40
C LEU A 148 -5.61 -1.01 23.49
N GLY A 149 -4.80 0.02 23.24
CA GLY A 149 -3.81 0.49 24.18
C GLY A 149 -4.41 0.86 25.55
N PRO A 150 -5.25 1.91 25.64
CA PRO A 150 -5.80 2.37 26.92
C PRO A 150 -6.65 1.31 27.65
N ARG A 151 -7.22 0.33 26.93
CA ARG A 151 -7.94 -0.80 27.53
C ARG A 151 -7.00 -1.80 28.19
N ILE A 152 -5.88 -2.15 27.55
CA ILE A 152 -4.89 -3.09 28.09
C ILE A 152 -4.15 -2.49 29.29
N ALA A 153 -3.73 -1.23 29.23
CA ALA A 153 -3.07 -0.58 30.37
C ALA A 153 -3.95 -0.51 31.62
N ARG A 154 -5.25 -0.24 31.46
CA ARG A 154 -6.21 -0.29 32.58
C ARG A 154 -6.33 -1.70 33.18
N ARG A 155 -6.31 -2.74 32.34
CA ARG A 155 -6.35 -4.14 32.82
C ARG A 155 -5.06 -4.58 33.50
N LEU A 156 -3.90 -4.11 33.03
CA LEU A 156 -2.59 -4.43 33.61
C LEU A 156 -2.20 -3.52 34.79
N GLY A 157 -3.09 -2.61 35.22
CA GLY A 157 -2.86 -1.75 36.39
C GLY A 157 -1.81 -0.66 36.19
N TRP A 158 -1.53 -0.27 34.94
CA TRP A 158 -0.54 0.77 34.65
C TRP A 158 -1.08 2.15 35.04
N ARG A 159 -0.44 2.81 36.01
CA ARG A 159 -0.88 4.06 36.65
C ARG A 159 -0.87 5.29 35.73
N SER A 160 -0.11 5.27 34.64
CA SER A 160 -0.09 6.33 33.64
C SER A 160 0.09 5.71 32.26
N TRP A 161 -0.81 6.06 31.35
CA TRP A 161 -0.66 5.74 29.94
C TRP A 161 0.57 6.50 29.43
N PRO A 162 1.64 5.83 28.96
CA PRO A 162 2.73 6.57 28.38
C PRO A 162 2.24 7.13 27.03
N VAL A 163 2.39 8.45 26.91
CA VAL A 163 2.29 9.31 25.72
C VAL A 163 2.58 8.54 24.40
N PRO A 164 1.99 8.90 23.23
CA PRO A 164 1.94 8.12 21.97
C PRO A 164 3.20 7.38 21.46
N GLY A 165 4.39 7.64 22.01
CA GLY A 165 5.63 6.93 21.72
C GLY A 165 5.86 5.58 22.43
N LYS A 166 4.87 5.01 23.13
CA LYS A 166 5.02 3.73 23.88
C LYS A 166 3.84 2.76 23.69
N ASN A 167 3.23 2.73 22.51
CA ASN A 167 2.20 1.73 22.16
C ASN A 167 2.82 0.34 21.87
N VAL A 168 3.53 -0.23 22.86
CA VAL A 168 4.31 -1.46 22.68
C VAL A 168 3.45 -2.59 22.12
N VAL A 169 2.17 -2.69 22.49
CA VAL A 169 1.28 -3.76 22.00
C VAL A 169 1.02 -3.64 20.50
N THR A 170 0.58 -2.49 20.02
CA THR A 170 0.23 -2.29 18.61
C THR A 170 1.47 -2.17 17.74
N GLY A 171 2.54 -1.57 18.27
CA GLY A 171 3.87 -1.60 17.66
C GLY A 171 4.42 -3.02 17.53
N THR A 172 4.33 -3.86 18.57
CA THR A 172 4.72 -5.28 18.49
C THR A 172 3.85 -6.04 17.50
N LEU A 173 2.53 -5.82 17.49
CA LEU A 173 1.63 -6.46 16.51
C LEU A 173 2.01 -6.07 15.07
N TRP A 174 2.33 -4.81 14.83
CA TRP A 174 2.81 -4.33 13.53
C TRP A 174 4.12 -5.01 13.11
N LEU A 175 5.09 -5.04 14.01
CA LEU A 175 6.38 -5.69 13.78
C LEU A 175 6.24 -7.20 13.56
N LEU A 176 5.33 -7.87 14.27
CA LEU A 176 5.01 -9.29 14.03
C LEU A 176 4.39 -9.52 12.66
N GLY A 177 3.52 -8.60 12.20
CA GLY A 177 2.96 -8.62 10.85
C GLY A 177 4.06 -8.51 9.79
N LEU A 178 4.93 -7.51 9.91
CA LEU A 178 6.09 -7.33 9.02
C LEU A 178 7.06 -8.52 9.09
N GLY A 179 7.32 -9.02 10.29
CA GLY A 179 8.17 -10.19 10.52
C GLY A 179 7.61 -11.46 9.86
N THR A 180 6.29 -11.64 9.89
CA THR A 180 5.61 -12.75 9.21
C THR A 180 5.75 -12.63 7.69
N VAL A 181 5.54 -11.43 7.13
CA VAL A 181 5.75 -11.17 5.69
C VAL A 181 7.20 -11.47 5.30
N ALA A 182 8.17 -10.95 6.05
CA ALA A 182 9.59 -11.18 5.81
C ALA A 182 9.96 -12.67 5.91
N LEU A 183 9.44 -13.38 6.90
CA LEU A 183 9.68 -14.81 7.10
C LEU A 183 9.09 -15.66 5.97
N LEU A 184 7.87 -15.36 5.52
CA LEU A 184 7.24 -16.05 4.38
C LEU A 184 7.99 -15.80 3.08
N THR A 185 8.42 -14.56 2.84
CA THR A 185 9.26 -14.21 1.69
C THR A 185 10.58 -14.95 1.74
N LEU A 186 11.27 -14.94 2.90
CA LEU A 186 12.53 -15.64 3.07
C LEU A 186 12.38 -17.14 2.86
N TRP A 187 11.33 -17.75 3.42
CA TRP A 187 11.04 -19.16 3.22
C TRP A 187 10.83 -19.49 1.74
N THR A 188 10.16 -18.61 0.99
CA THR A 188 10.00 -18.79 -0.46
C THR A 188 11.35 -18.75 -1.19
N LEU A 189 12.25 -17.84 -0.79
CA LEU A 189 13.58 -17.69 -1.39
C LEU A 189 14.52 -18.87 -1.09
N LEU A 190 14.27 -19.64 -0.03
CA LEU A 190 15.06 -20.85 0.28
C LEU A 190 14.83 -22.00 -0.72
N GLY A 191 13.80 -21.90 -1.58
CA GLY A 191 13.54 -22.86 -2.66
C GLY A 191 12.92 -24.19 -2.21
N PRO A 192 12.71 -25.12 -3.16
CA PRO A 192 11.91 -26.34 -2.96
C PRO A 192 12.48 -27.33 -1.96
N GLY A 193 13.76 -27.22 -1.61
CA GLY A 193 14.39 -28.06 -0.57
C GLY A 193 13.98 -27.69 0.86
N ALA A 194 13.43 -26.49 1.08
CA ALA A 194 13.03 -26.01 2.41
C ALA A 194 11.58 -26.40 2.73
N CYS A 195 11.37 -27.68 3.02
CA CYS A 195 10.04 -28.21 3.38
C CYS A 195 9.85 -28.26 4.89
N ILE A 196 8.73 -27.73 5.37
CA ILE A 196 8.32 -27.81 6.78
C ILE A 196 7.05 -28.65 6.86
N PRO A 197 6.97 -29.66 7.75
CA PRO A 197 5.76 -30.43 7.95
C PRO A 197 4.63 -29.50 8.42
N TRP A 198 3.53 -29.49 7.68
CA TRP A 198 2.38 -28.63 7.95
C TRP A 198 1.10 -29.45 8.13
N PHE A 199 0.19 -28.91 8.92
CA PHE A 199 -0.92 -29.66 9.50
C PHE A 199 -2.14 -29.79 8.57
N PHE A 200 -2.35 -28.85 7.64
CA PHE A 200 -3.50 -28.91 6.73
C PHE A 200 -3.23 -29.67 5.42
N ASN A 201 -2.09 -29.41 4.80
CA ASN A 201 -1.81 -29.82 3.41
C ASN A 201 -0.59 -30.76 3.28
N GLY A 202 -0.08 -31.31 4.40
CA GLY A 202 1.17 -32.08 4.41
C GLY A 202 2.42 -31.18 4.41
N PRO A 203 3.61 -31.67 4.01
CA PRO A 203 4.81 -30.85 3.98
C PRO A 203 4.68 -29.71 2.97
N VAL A 204 4.87 -28.48 3.43
CA VAL A 204 4.85 -27.28 2.57
C VAL A 204 6.29 -26.86 2.30
N CYS A 205 6.65 -26.74 1.03
CA CYS A 205 7.98 -26.33 0.61
C CYS A 205 8.01 -24.87 0.15
N GLY A 206 9.13 -24.20 0.42
CA GLY A 206 9.44 -22.88 -0.14
C GLY A 206 9.64 -22.94 -1.66
N GLY A 207 9.49 -21.82 -2.35
CA GLY A 207 9.73 -21.74 -3.80
C GLY A 207 8.67 -22.46 -4.65
N LEU A 208 8.96 -22.64 -5.94
CA LEU A 208 8.19 -23.52 -6.83
C LEU A 208 8.79 -24.92 -6.81
#